data_AF-Q8K3D3-F1
#
_entry.id   AF-Q8K3D3-F1
#
_cell.length_a   1.000
_cell.length_b   1.000
_cell.length_c   1.000
_cell.angle_alpha   90.00
_cell.angle_beta   90.00
_cell.angle_gamma   90.00
#
_symmetry.space_group_name_H-M   'P 1'
#
loop_
_entity.id
_entity.type
_entity.pdbx_description
1 polymer ?
#
loop_
_entity_poly.entity_id
_entity_poly.type
_entity_poly.pdbx_seq_one_letter_code
_entity_poly.pdbx_strand_id
1 'polypeptide(L)'
;MIDENNDVSEEALSSDIKKLKEKHDMLDKEISQLIAEGYRVIELEKHISLLHEYNDIKDVSQMLLGKLAVTRGVTTKELYPDFDLNLND
;
A
#
# COMPACT_ATOMS: atom_id res chain seq x y z
N MET A 1 16.63 49.58 20.11
CA MET A 1 15.50 49.30 19.19
C MET A 1 15.71 48.01 18.36
N ILE A 2 16.84 47.30 18.50
CA ILE A 2 17.07 46.01 17.83
C ILE A 2 16.66 44.82 18.74
N ASP A 3 16.79 44.97 20.07
CA ASP A 3 16.58 43.86 21.02
C ASP A 3 15.12 43.38 21.12
N GLU A 4 14.12 44.27 21.08
CA GLU A 4 12.70 43.86 21.21
C GLU A 4 12.22 42.97 20.06
N ASN A 5 12.68 43.22 18.83
CA ASN A 5 12.32 42.37 17.68
C ASN A 5 12.98 41.00 17.76
N ASN A 6 14.18 40.91 18.33
CA ASN A 6 14.89 39.64 18.47
C ASN A 6 14.28 38.79 19.59
N ASP A 7 13.90 39.40 20.72
CA ASP A 7 13.25 38.74 21.85
C ASP A 7 11.90 38.12 21.45
N VAL A 8 11.04 38.88 20.77
CA VAL A 8 9.76 38.38 20.24
C VAL A 8 9.98 37.24 19.23
N SER A 9 11.04 37.33 18.41
CA SER A 9 11.41 36.27 17.48
C SER A 9 11.89 35.01 18.20
N GLU A 10 12.70 35.14 19.25
CA GLU A 10 13.21 34.02 20.04
C GLU A 10 12.08 33.30 20.79
N GLU A 11 11.14 34.05 21.40
CA GLU A 11 9.96 33.48 22.04
C GLU A 11 9.04 32.75 21.05
N ALA A 12 8.78 33.36 19.89
CA ALA A 12 7.98 32.75 18.83
C ALA A 12 8.63 31.45 18.32
N LEU A 13 9.94 31.48 18.06
CA LEU A 13 10.70 30.30 17.64
C LEU A 13 10.71 29.22 18.72
N SER A 14 10.87 29.58 20.00
CA SER A 14 10.84 28.64 21.13
C SER A 14 9.46 27.96 21.24
N SER A 15 8.38 28.74 21.08
CA SER A 15 7.00 28.23 21.04
C SER A 15 6.79 27.26 19.88
N ASP A 16 7.29 27.59 18.69
CA ASP A 16 7.17 26.73 17.51
C ASP A 16 8.00 25.44 17.64
N ILE A 17 9.20 25.52 18.20
CA ILE A 17 10.02 24.35 18.54
C ILE A 17 9.29 23.45 19.52
N LYS A 18 8.65 24.03 20.56
CA LYS A 18 7.87 23.27 21.53
C LYS A 18 6.70 22.54 20.87
N LYS A 19 5.91 23.24 20.04
CA LYS A 19 4.80 22.63 19.28
C LYS A 19 5.28 21.53 18.34
N LEU A 20 6.42 21.73 17.68
CA LEU A 20 6.97 20.75 16.75
C LEU A 20 7.44 19.49 17.48
N LYS A 21 8.03 19.63 18.67
CA LYS A 21 8.38 18.50 19.55
C LYS A 21 7.13 17.75 20.03
N GLU A 22 6.11 18.46 20.51
CA GLU A 22 4.84 17.84 20.92
C GLU A 22 4.19 17.06 19.77
N LYS A 23 4.23 17.60 18.54
CA LYS A 23 3.74 16.92 17.35
C LYS A 23 4.57 15.69 17.00
N HIS A 24 5.90 15.78 17.12
CA HIS A 24 6.80 14.65 16.91
C HIS A 24 6.49 13.50 17.88
N ASP A 25 6.39 13.81 19.18
CA ASP A 25 6.08 12.81 20.22
C ASP A 25 4.71 12.15 20.01
N MET A 26 3.72 12.93 19.56
CA MET A 26 2.41 12.42 19.19
C MET A 26 2.48 11.45 18.00
N LEU A 27 3.25 11.79 16.96
CA LEU A 27 3.42 10.94 15.78
C LEU A 27 4.19 9.65 16.12
N ASP A 28 5.24 9.73 16.94
CA ASP A 28 5.97 8.55 17.39
C ASP A 28 5.07 7.58 18.18
N LYS A 29 4.15 8.12 18.99
CA LYS A 29 3.16 7.32 19.71
C LYS A 29 2.17 6.65 18.75
N GLU A 30 1.71 7.36 17.72
CA GLU A 30 0.81 6.82 16.69
C GLU A 30 1.50 5.70 15.88
N ILE A 31 2.74 5.93 15.47
CA ILE A 31 3.57 4.93 14.78
C ILE A 31 3.77 3.70 15.67
N SER A 32 4.07 3.90 16.96
CA SER A 32 4.26 2.80 17.91
C SER A 32 2.98 1.99 18.10
N GLN A 33 1.82 2.64 18.13
CA GLN A 33 0.52 1.98 18.23
C GLN A 33 0.22 1.13 16.98
N LEU A 34 0.45 1.67 15.78
CA LEU A 34 0.28 0.92 14.52
C LEU A 34 1.20 -0.30 14.46
N ILE A 35 2.46 -0.15 14.88
CA ILE A 35 3.40 -1.27 14.95
C ILE A 35 2.93 -2.32 15.97
N ALA A 36 2.37 -1.91 17.11
CA ALA A 36 1.82 -2.81 18.12
C ALA A 36 0.57 -3.57 17.64
N GLU A 37 -0.24 -2.95 16.79
CA GLU A 37 -1.38 -3.58 16.09
C GLU A 37 -0.94 -4.55 14.98
N GLY A 38 0.35 -4.59 14.67
CA GLY A 38 0.94 -5.50 13.70
C GLY A 38 1.26 -4.86 12.35
N TYR A 39 0.83 -3.62 12.11
CA TYR A 39 1.08 -2.92 10.86
C TYR A 39 2.57 -2.63 10.68
N ARG A 40 3.17 -3.23 9.66
CA ARG A 40 4.56 -2.93 9.28
C ARG A 40 4.60 -2.51 7.83
N VAL A 41 5.44 -1.53 7.51
CA VAL A 41 5.69 -1.12 6.13
C VAL A 41 6.16 -2.30 5.26
N ILE A 42 6.86 -3.27 5.87
CA ILE A 42 7.31 -4.51 5.20
C ILE A 42 6.12 -5.36 4.70
N GLU A 43 4.94 -5.28 5.32
CA GLU A 43 3.75 -5.97 4.84
C GLU A 43 3.31 -5.43 3.47
N LEU A 44 3.51 -4.13 3.20
CA LEU A 44 3.23 -3.55 1.89
C LEU A 44 4.10 -4.18 0.81
N GLU A 45 5.40 -4.34 1.06
CA GLU A 45 6.32 -5.00 0.11
C GLU A 45 5.94 -6.47 -0.10
N LYS A 46 5.52 -7.16 0.97
CA LYS A 46 5.00 -8.52 0.89
C LYS A 46 3.72 -8.59 0.05
N HIS A 47 2.77 -7.68 0.27
CA HIS A 47 1.52 -7.62 -0.51
C HIS A 47 1.78 -7.30 -1.97
N ILE A 48 2.72 -6.39 -2.27
CA ILE A 48 3.17 -6.12 -3.64
C ILE A 48 3.77 -7.38 -4.28
N SER A 49 4.61 -8.12 -3.54
CA SER A 49 5.21 -9.36 -4.02
C SER A 49 4.16 -10.43 -4.31
N LEU A 50 3.19 -10.62 -3.41
CA LEU A 50 2.08 -11.57 -3.59
C LEU A 50 1.18 -11.18 -4.76
N LEU A 51 0.97 -9.89 -5.00
CA LEU A 51 0.18 -9.41 -6.13
C LEU A 51 0.88 -9.72 -7.47
N HIS A 52 2.19 -9.55 -7.54
CA HIS A 52 2.97 -9.94 -8.72
C HIS A 52 2.94 -11.45 -8.93
N GLU A 53 3.17 -12.25 -7.88
CA GLU A 53 3.09 -13.72 -7.94
C GLU A 53 1.70 -14.21 -8.41
N TYR A 54 0.63 -13.62 -7.87
CA TYR A 54 -0.72 -13.92 -8.31
C TYR A 54 -0.93 -13.60 -9.80
N ASN A 55 -0.48 -12.43 -10.26
CA ASN A 55 -0.60 -12.06 -11.67
C ASN A 55 0.20 -12.99 -12.58
N ASP A 56 1.41 -13.37 -12.19
CA ASP A 56 2.23 -14.31 -12.96
C ASP A 56 1.51 -15.66 -13.13
N ILE A 57 0.95 -16.21 -12.05
CA ILE A 57 0.18 -17.46 -12.08
C ILE A 57 -1.08 -17.30 -12.94
N LYS A 58 -1.79 -16.19 -12.79
CA LYS A 58 -3.00 -15.87 -13.57
C LYS A 58 -2.69 -15.81 -15.07
N ASP A 59 -1.61 -15.17 -15.47
CA ASP A 59 -1.21 -15.01 -16.87
C ASP A 59 -0.83 -16.37 -17.51
N VAL A 60 -0.09 -17.21 -16.77
CA VAL A 60 0.21 -18.60 -17.20
C VAL A 60 -1.09 -19.40 -17.37
N SER A 61 -2.02 -19.26 -16.43
CA SER A 61 -3.31 -19.96 -16.45
C SER A 61 -4.18 -19.52 -17.64
N GLN A 62 -4.23 -18.21 -17.93
CA GLN A 62 -4.92 -17.67 -19.09
C GLN A 62 -4.28 -18.12 -20.41
N MET A 63 -2.94 -18.19 -20.49
CA MET A 63 -2.26 -18.75 -21.65
C MET A 63 -2.64 -20.22 -21.87
N LEU A 64 -2.69 -21.01 -20.80
CA LEU A 64 -3.08 -22.42 -20.88
C LEU A 64 -4.54 -22.57 -21.32
N LEU A 65 -5.46 -21.81 -20.72
CA LEU A 65 -6.88 -21.78 -21.12
C LEU A 65 -7.03 -21.37 -22.58
N GLY A 66 -6.27 -20.38 -23.05
CA GLY A 66 -6.25 -19.97 -24.45
C GLY A 66 -5.80 -21.10 -25.40
N LYS A 67 -4.77 -21.86 -25.03
CA LYS A 67 -4.35 -23.04 -25.82
C LYS A 67 -5.43 -24.13 -25.83
N LEU A 68 -6.04 -24.39 -24.67
CA LEU A 68 -7.13 -25.37 -24.54
C LEU A 68 -8.35 -24.99 -25.40
N ALA A 69 -8.71 -23.71 -25.41
CA ALA A 69 -9.78 -23.16 -26.24
C ALA A 69 -9.53 -23.43 -27.73
N VAL A 70 -8.32 -23.12 -28.21
CA VAL A 70 -7.91 -23.40 -29.60
C VAL A 70 -8.00 -24.89 -29.92
N THR A 71 -7.52 -25.77 -29.03
CA THR A 71 -7.59 -27.22 -29.25
C THR A 71 -9.02 -27.75 -29.30
N ARG A 72 -9.93 -27.19 -28.48
CA ARG A 72 -11.35 -27.58 -28.45
C ARG A 72 -12.20 -26.89 -29.53
N GLY A 73 -11.65 -25.90 -30.23
CA GLY A 73 -12.38 -25.12 -31.23
C GLY A 73 -13.44 -24.21 -30.62
N VAL A 74 -13.29 -23.83 -29.35
CA VAL A 74 -14.18 -22.92 -28.63
C VAL A 74 -13.43 -21.64 -28.25
N THR A 75 -14.15 -20.62 -27.83
CA THR A 75 -13.57 -19.40 -27.26
C THR A 75 -13.19 -19.62 -25.80
N THR A 76 -12.23 -18.86 -25.30
CA THR A 76 -11.84 -18.94 -23.87
C THR A 76 -13.02 -18.65 -22.96
N LYS A 77 -13.92 -17.73 -23.35
CA LYS A 77 -15.14 -17.38 -22.60
C LYS A 77 -16.08 -18.57 -22.41
N GLU A 78 -16.16 -19.48 -23.38
CA GLU A 78 -17.00 -20.68 -23.28
C GLU A 78 -16.42 -21.72 -22.31
N LEU A 79 -15.11 -21.67 -22.03
CA LEU A 79 -14.47 -22.56 -21.04
C LEU A 79 -14.65 -22.08 -19.60
N TYR A 80 -14.93 -20.81 -19.35
CA TYR A 80 -14.98 -20.27 -17.99
C TYR A 80 -15.95 -21.02 -17.06
N PRO A 81 -17.17 -21.38 -17.50
CA PRO A 81 -18.09 -22.18 -16.69
C PRO A 81 -17.55 -23.57 -16.31
N ASP A 82 -16.70 -24.19 -17.14
CA ASP A 82 -16.11 -25.51 -16.86
C ASP A 82 -15.11 -25.46 -15.69
N PHE A 83 -14.60 -24.27 -15.36
CA PHE A 83 -13.58 -24.04 -14.34
C PHE A 83 -14.05 -23.12 -13.21
N ASP A 84 -15.37 -22.94 -13.05
CA ASP A 84 -15.97 -22.04 -12.06
C ASP A 84 -15.44 -20.60 -12.13
N LEU A 85 -15.06 -20.12 -13.33
CA LEU A 85 -14.58 -18.76 -13.55
C LEU A 85 -15.72 -17.82 -13.95
N ASN A 86 -15.67 -16.59 -13.46
CA ASN A 86 -16.58 -15.51 -13.85
C ASN A 86 -15.83 -14.45 -14.66
N LEU A 87 -16.49 -13.86 -15.66
CA LEU A 87 -15.95 -12.75 -16.46
C LEU A 87 -16.26 -11.37 -15.86
N ASN A 88 -17.10 -11.32 -14.83
CA ASN A 88 -17.53 -10.06 -14.20
C ASN A 88 -16.62 -9.62 -13.05
N ASP A 89 -15.54 -10.35 -12.74
CA ASP A 89 -14.48 -9.88 -11.84
C ASP A 89 -13.57 -8.87 -12.56
#